data_AF-A0A6M4GTI6-F1
#
_entry.id   AF-A0A6M4GTI6-F1
#
_cell.length_a   1.000
_cell.length_b   1.000
_cell.length_c   1.000
_cell.angle_alpha   90.00
_cell.angle_beta   90.00
_cell.angle_gamma   90.00
#
_symmetry.space_group_name_H-M   'P 1'
#
loop_
_entity.id
_entity.type
_entity.pdbx_description
1 polymer ?
#
loop_
_entity_poly.entity_id
_entity_poly.type
_entity_poly.pdbx_seq_one_letter_code
_entity_poly.pdbx_strand_id
1 'polypeptide(L)'
;MKRLVLIAALCAALPVLADREGNVLKARLLGNNEVPAVSTAAHGDLEVRIARDGTSIAYELNFSGLQGQVRQAHIHVAQRNVNGAIVLWLCGSATNPGPAGTQACPQTGRVVGTLTQADLQPSTTQQVTTLADVVEALQDGVAYVNVHTDLSPGGEIRGQIGGRH
;
A
#
# COMPACT_ATOMS: atom_id res chain seq x y z
N MET A 1 47.50 -34.17 -38.97
CA MET A 1 47.45 -32.71 -38.80
C MET A 1 46.00 -32.29 -38.63
N LYS A 2 45.72 -31.58 -37.52
CA LYS A 2 44.54 -30.79 -37.11
C LYS A 2 43.11 -31.24 -37.50
N ARG A 3 42.37 -31.62 -36.45
CA ARG A 3 40.93 -31.84 -36.34
C ARG A 3 40.16 -30.53 -36.59
N LEU A 4 39.02 -30.58 -37.28
CA LEU A 4 37.98 -29.55 -37.19
C LEU A 4 36.69 -30.18 -36.67
N VAL A 5 36.28 -29.78 -35.47
CA VAL A 5 34.99 -30.09 -34.87
C VAL A 5 34.12 -28.85 -35.09
N LEU A 6 33.04 -28.96 -35.85
CA LEU A 6 32.01 -27.92 -35.90
C LEU A 6 31.18 -28.01 -34.62
N ILE A 7 31.29 -27.00 -33.75
CA ILE A 7 30.39 -26.79 -32.63
C ILE A 7 29.26 -25.90 -33.13
N ALA A 8 28.07 -26.47 -33.34
CA ALA A 8 26.86 -25.70 -33.57
C ALA A 8 26.45 -25.06 -32.23
N ALA A 9 26.66 -23.74 -32.10
CA ALA A 9 26.19 -22.96 -30.96
C ALA A 9 24.67 -22.79 -31.08
N LEU A 10 23.92 -23.60 -30.34
CA LEU A 10 22.49 -23.42 -30.14
C LEU A 10 22.30 -22.21 -29.21
N CYS A 11 22.08 -21.02 -29.77
CA CYS A 11 21.60 -19.87 -29.00
C CYS A 11 20.18 -20.15 -28.52
N ALA A 12 20.05 -20.75 -27.34
CA ALA A 12 18.80 -20.76 -26.61
C ALA A 12 18.48 -19.30 -26.23
N ALA A 13 17.55 -18.69 -26.95
CA ALA A 13 16.92 -17.46 -26.51
C ALA A 13 16.22 -17.77 -25.18
N LEU A 14 16.83 -17.36 -24.07
CA LEU A 14 16.13 -17.31 -22.79
C LEU A 14 14.89 -16.44 -23.00
N PRO A 15 13.69 -16.88 -22.60
CA PRO A 15 12.58 -15.96 -22.53
C PRO A 15 12.99 -14.91 -21.52
N VAL A 16 13.23 -13.68 -21.98
CA VAL A 16 13.18 -12.51 -21.13
C VAL A 16 11.78 -12.54 -20.53
N LEU A 17 11.66 -12.94 -19.27
CA LEU A 17 10.44 -12.75 -18.51
C LEU A 17 10.20 -11.25 -18.53
N ALA A 18 9.28 -10.81 -19.39
CA ALA A 18 8.87 -9.43 -19.47
C ALA A 18 8.56 -8.93 -18.07
N ASP A 19 9.16 -7.80 -17.74
CA ASP A 19 9.07 -7.20 -16.41
C ASP A 19 7.60 -6.99 -16.01
N ARG A 20 7.34 -7.20 -14.72
CA ARG A 20 6.02 -7.39 -14.10
C ARG A 20 5.30 -6.06 -13.86
N GLU A 21 5.02 -5.30 -14.91
CA GLU A 21 4.31 -4.03 -14.73
C GLU A 21 2.80 -4.28 -14.58
N GLY A 22 2.35 -4.36 -13.34
CA GLY A 22 0.96 -4.15 -12.94
C GLY A 22 0.67 -2.66 -12.76
N ASN A 23 -0.60 -2.26 -12.63
CA ASN A 23 -0.96 -0.84 -12.46
C ASN A 23 -0.33 -0.30 -11.17
N VAL A 24 0.47 0.76 -11.29
CA VAL A 24 1.10 1.45 -10.17
C VAL A 24 0.28 2.69 -9.82
N LEU A 25 -0.15 2.79 -8.57
CA LEU A 25 -0.83 3.97 -8.02
C LEU A 25 0.00 4.53 -6.87
N LYS A 26 -0.11 5.84 -6.65
CA LYS A 26 0.67 6.54 -5.63
C LYS A 26 -0.21 7.42 -4.75
N ALA A 27 0.29 7.75 -3.57
CA ALA A 27 -0.30 8.74 -2.68
C ALA A 27 0.79 9.54 -1.96
N ARG A 28 0.59 10.85 -1.83
CA ARG A 28 1.37 11.72 -0.93
C ARG A 28 0.61 11.91 0.38
N LEU A 29 1.23 11.54 1.49
CA LEU A 29 0.66 11.65 2.83
C LEU A 29 1.10 12.96 3.49
N LEU A 30 0.13 13.76 3.93
CA LEU A 30 0.33 15.04 4.61
C LEU A 30 -0.69 15.19 5.75
N GLY A 31 -0.36 15.96 6.78
CA GLY A 31 -1.28 16.19 7.90
C GLY A 31 -2.53 16.98 7.52
N ASN A 32 -2.42 17.92 6.56
CA ASN A 32 -3.56 18.69 6.07
C ASN A 32 -4.53 17.91 5.15
N ASN A 33 -4.21 16.65 4.83
CA ASN A 33 -5.13 15.75 4.15
C ASN A 33 -6.00 14.95 5.14
N GLU A 34 -5.68 14.95 6.45
CA GLU A 34 -6.52 14.28 7.45
C GLU A 34 -7.86 14.99 7.65
N VAL A 35 -8.81 14.26 8.24
CA VAL A 35 -10.17 14.76 8.52
C VAL A 35 -10.48 14.52 10.01
N PRO A 36 -10.34 15.54 10.88
CA PRO A 36 -9.87 16.91 10.58
C PRO A 36 -8.36 16.99 10.30
N ALA A 37 -7.93 18.10 9.67
CA ALA A 37 -6.54 18.36 9.35
C ALA A 37 -5.65 18.42 10.61
N VAL A 38 -4.45 17.85 10.52
CA VAL A 38 -3.44 17.85 11.57
C VAL A 38 -2.30 18.79 11.18
N SER A 39 -1.93 19.70 12.09
CA SER A 39 -0.79 20.60 11.92
C SER A 39 0.51 19.89 12.32
N THR A 40 1.12 19.19 11.37
CA THR A 40 2.38 18.45 11.55
C THR A 40 3.35 18.72 10.39
N ALA A 41 4.64 18.54 10.64
CA ALA A 41 5.68 18.51 9.61
C ALA A 41 5.87 17.09 9.03
N ALA A 42 5.16 16.11 9.58
CA ALA A 42 5.18 14.73 9.13
C ALA A 42 4.71 14.60 7.69
N HIS A 43 5.28 13.61 7.00
CA HIS A 43 4.91 13.30 5.63
C HIS A 43 5.25 11.86 5.29
N GLY A 44 4.66 11.37 4.20
CA GLY A 44 4.98 10.06 3.66
C GLY A 44 4.56 9.90 2.21
N ASP A 45 4.97 8.80 1.62
CA ASP A 45 4.63 8.41 0.26
C ASP A 45 4.21 6.94 0.28
N LEU A 46 3.15 6.63 -0.46
CA LEU A 46 2.74 5.26 -0.73
C LEU A 46 2.85 5.00 -2.23
N GLU A 47 3.41 3.86 -2.58
CA GLU A 47 3.24 3.22 -3.88
C GLU A 47 2.51 1.89 -3.69
N VAL A 48 1.50 1.64 -4.52
CA VAL A 48 0.84 0.34 -4.62
C VAL A 48 0.93 -0.17 -6.05
N ARG A 49 1.21 -1.46 -6.20
CA ARG A 49 1.27 -2.15 -7.49
C ARG A 49 0.28 -3.30 -7.47
N ILE A 50 -0.75 -3.16 -8.30
CA ILE A 50 -1.83 -4.14 -8.42
C ILE A 50 -1.41 -5.21 -9.42
N ALA A 51 -1.49 -6.49 -9.03
CA ALA A 51 -1.23 -7.61 -9.94
C ALA A 51 -2.20 -7.61 -11.12
N ARG A 52 -1.77 -8.10 -12.29
CA ARG A 52 -2.60 -8.09 -13.52
C ARG A 52 -3.88 -8.90 -13.41
N ASP A 53 -3.87 -9.94 -12.58
CA ASP A 53 -5.04 -10.75 -12.27
C ASP A 53 -5.93 -10.14 -11.16
N GLY A 54 -5.53 -9.00 -10.59
CA GLY A 54 -6.24 -8.32 -9.51
C GLY A 54 -6.20 -9.05 -8.16
N THR A 55 -5.43 -10.13 -8.02
CA THR A 55 -5.47 -11.00 -6.84
C THR A 55 -4.54 -10.57 -5.71
N SER A 56 -3.63 -9.63 -5.98
CA SER A 56 -2.72 -9.11 -4.97
C SER A 56 -2.33 -7.66 -5.22
N ILE A 57 -2.01 -6.97 -4.12
CA ILE A 57 -1.55 -5.59 -4.08
C ILE A 57 -0.23 -5.56 -3.33
N ALA A 58 0.88 -5.35 -4.04
CA ALA A 58 2.16 -5.06 -3.41
C ALA A 58 2.18 -3.59 -3.00
N TYR A 59 2.70 -3.27 -1.82
CA TYR A 59 2.78 -1.89 -1.35
C TYR A 59 4.15 -1.55 -0.79
N GLU A 60 4.47 -0.27 -0.89
CA GLU A 60 5.58 0.38 -0.24
C GLU A 60 5.13 1.71 0.35
N LEU A 61 5.08 1.76 1.67
CA LEU A 61 4.81 2.97 2.44
C LEU A 61 6.12 3.45 3.05
N ASN A 62 6.47 4.73 2.86
CA ASN A 62 7.59 5.37 3.53
C ASN A 62 7.12 6.64 4.23
N PHE A 63 7.52 6.86 5.48
CA PHE A 63 7.12 8.06 6.24
C PHE A 63 8.20 8.55 7.21
N SER A 64 8.16 9.85 7.50
CA SER A 64 9.07 10.49 8.45
C SER A 64 8.46 11.75 9.07
N GLY A 65 9.08 12.24 10.14
CA GLY A 65 8.70 13.49 10.80
C GLY A 65 7.45 13.41 11.68
N LEU A 66 6.97 12.20 11.98
CA LEU A 66 5.84 11.95 12.88
C LEU A 66 6.15 12.51 14.28
N GLN A 67 5.20 13.23 14.86
CA GLN A 67 5.36 13.91 16.15
C GLN A 67 5.08 12.99 17.35
N GLY A 68 4.23 11.97 17.16
CA GLY A 68 3.93 10.96 18.17
C GLY A 68 4.58 9.60 17.90
N GLN A 69 4.40 8.66 18.82
CA GLN A 69 4.77 7.25 18.62
C GLN A 69 3.82 6.62 17.60
N VAL A 70 4.38 6.00 16.55
CA VAL A 70 3.59 5.35 15.50
C VAL A 70 2.83 4.15 16.06
N ARG A 71 1.54 4.07 15.77
CA ARG A 71 0.63 3.05 16.33
C ARG A 71 0.17 2.04 15.29
N GLN A 72 -0.11 2.49 14.06
CA GLN A 72 -0.70 1.68 13.01
C GLN A 72 -0.77 2.46 11.69
N ALA A 73 -0.88 1.75 10.56
CA ALA A 73 -1.10 2.33 9.24
C ALA A 73 -1.98 1.41 8.40
N HIS A 74 -2.93 1.98 7.64
CA HIS A 74 -3.91 1.20 6.89
C HIS A 74 -4.35 1.88 5.60
N ILE A 75 -5.01 1.11 4.74
CA ILE A 75 -5.80 1.61 3.60
C ILE A 75 -7.29 1.57 3.98
N HIS A 76 -7.97 2.65 3.67
CA HIS A 76 -9.40 2.84 3.82
C HIS A 76 -10.07 3.01 2.45
N VAL A 77 -11.37 2.71 2.37
CA VAL A 77 -12.21 3.06 1.21
C VAL A 77 -13.10 4.25 1.57
N ALA A 78 -12.83 5.40 0.95
CA ALA A 78 -13.69 6.58 0.92
C ALA A 78 -13.17 7.61 -0.11
N GLN A 79 -14.09 8.44 -0.60
CA GLN A 79 -13.77 9.65 -1.35
C GLN A 79 -12.92 10.62 -0.51
N ARG A 80 -12.23 11.52 -1.21
CA ARG A 80 -11.43 12.57 -0.58
C ARG A 80 -12.23 13.35 0.47
N ASN A 81 -11.57 13.64 1.59
CA ASN A 81 -12.11 14.38 2.74
C ASN A 81 -13.27 13.70 3.49
N VAL A 82 -13.45 12.39 3.32
CA VAL A 82 -14.42 11.58 4.09
C VAL A 82 -13.70 10.43 4.77
N ASN A 83 -14.15 10.09 5.99
CA ASN A 83 -13.63 8.93 6.72
C ASN A 83 -14.37 7.67 6.28
N GLY A 84 -13.61 6.62 5.97
CA GLY A 84 -14.13 5.31 5.55
C GLY A 84 -13.68 4.17 6.45
N ALA A 85 -14.19 2.98 6.21
CA ALA A 85 -13.76 1.77 6.88
C ALA A 85 -12.32 1.43 6.52
N ILE A 86 -11.59 0.91 7.51
CA ILE A 86 -10.30 0.25 7.30
C ILE A 86 -10.57 -1.05 6.55
N VAL A 87 -9.94 -1.23 5.41
CA VAL A 87 -10.09 -2.45 4.59
C VAL A 87 -8.82 -3.28 4.54
N LEU A 88 -7.63 -2.66 4.67
CA LEU A 88 -6.35 -3.36 4.65
C LEU A 88 -5.37 -2.78 5.65
N TRP A 89 -4.78 -3.61 6.49
CA TRP A 89 -3.74 -3.20 7.43
C TRP A 89 -2.35 -3.29 6.80
N LEU A 90 -1.52 -2.27 7.01
CA LEU A 90 -0.13 -2.24 6.52
C LEU A 90 0.86 -2.53 7.65
N CYS A 91 0.63 -1.96 8.83
CA CYS A 91 1.37 -2.28 10.04
C CYS A 91 0.56 -1.92 11.30
N GLY A 92 0.95 -2.51 12.44
CA GLY A 92 0.36 -2.27 13.76
C GLY A 92 1.42 -2.08 14.84
N SER A 93 1.00 -2.05 16.11
CA SER A 93 1.87 -1.96 17.28
C SER A 93 1.43 -2.95 18.36
N ALA A 94 2.23 -3.14 19.41
CA ALA A 94 1.86 -4.05 20.51
C ALA A 94 0.48 -3.73 21.14
N THR A 95 0.09 -2.46 21.14
CA THR A 95 -1.20 -1.99 21.67
C THR A 95 -2.32 -1.98 20.63
N ASN A 96 -1.98 -1.98 19.33
CA ASN A 96 -2.92 -2.04 18.21
C ASN A 96 -2.36 -2.99 17.15
N PRO A 97 -2.38 -4.31 17.39
CA PRO A 97 -1.60 -5.26 16.58
C PRO A 97 -2.19 -5.49 15.18
N GLY A 98 -3.44 -5.10 14.94
CA GLY A 98 -4.16 -5.45 13.72
C GLY A 98 -4.52 -6.94 13.65
N PRO A 99 -5.06 -7.40 12.51
CA PRO A 99 -5.29 -8.81 12.23
C PRO A 99 -3.99 -9.63 12.28
N ALA A 100 -4.12 -10.95 12.47
CA ALA A 100 -2.99 -11.86 12.49
C ALA A 100 -2.16 -11.75 11.20
N GLY A 101 -0.83 -11.67 11.34
CA GLY A 101 0.09 -11.47 10.21
C GLY A 101 0.46 -10.01 9.94
N THR A 102 -0.21 -9.04 10.57
CA THR A 102 0.17 -7.63 10.48
C THR A 102 1.54 -7.40 11.11
N GLN A 103 2.45 -6.79 10.35
CA GLN A 103 3.80 -6.46 10.82
C GLN A 103 3.82 -5.26 11.78
N ALA A 104 4.89 -5.12 12.56
CA ALA A 104 5.08 -3.95 13.41
C ALA A 104 5.40 -2.69 12.59
N CYS A 105 4.82 -1.56 12.96
CA CYS A 105 5.18 -0.27 12.39
C CYS A 105 6.55 0.19 12.91
N PRO A 106 7.45 0.68 12.05
CA PRO A 106 8.61 1.42 12.49
C PRO A 106 8.20 2.83 12.95
N GLN A 107 9.04 3.47 13.77
CA GLN A 107 8.82 4.88 14.14
C GLN A 107 9.04 5.82 12.94
N THR A 108 9.90 5.43 12.00
CA THR A 108 10.14 6.13 10.73
C THR A 108 10.74 5.15 9.72
N GLY A 109 10.54 5.42 8.43
CA GLY A 109 11.10 4.64 7.34
C GLY A 109 10.03 3.86 6.61
N ARG A 110 10.39 2.66 6.17
CA ARG A 110 9.68 1.91 5.14
C ARG A 110 8.93 0.71 5.70
N VAL A 111 7.71 0.52 5.21
CA VAL A 111 6.85 -0.65 5.44
C VAL A 111 6.47 -1.23 4.08
N VAL A 112 6.68 -2.53 3.91
CA VAL A 112 6.34 -3.23 2.67
C VAL A 112 5.61 -4.52 2.91
N GLY A 113 4.81 -4.90 1.93
CA GLY A 113 4.17 -6.20 1.93
C GLY A 113 3.40 -6.45 0.64
N THR A 114 2.74 -7.60 0.62
CA THR A 114 1.80 -7.99 -0.42
C THR A 114 0.51 -8.36 0.28
N LEU A 115 -0.59 -7.72 -0.13
CA LEU A 115 -1.93 -7.92 0.38
C LEU A 115 -2.72 -8.77 -0.60
N THR A 116 -3.55 -9.64 -0.06
CA THR A 116 -4.40 -10.59 -0.78
C THR A 116 -5.81 -10.55 -0.19
N GLN A 117 -6.72 -11.37 -0.73
CA GLN A 117 -8.06 -11.55 -0.17
C GLN A 117 -8.03 -11.97 1.32
N ALA A 118 -6.98 -12.66 1.78
CA ALA A 118 -6.88 -13.11 3.16
C ALA A 118 -6.62 -11.96 4.15
N ASP A 119 -6.07 -10.84 3.66
CA ASP A 119 -5.72 -9.66 4.45
C ASP A 119 -6.86 -8.63 4.49
N LEU A 120 -7.89 -8.83 3.66
CA LEU A 120 -9.05 -7.95 3.60
C LEU A 120 -9.85 -8.03 4.89
N GLN A 121 -10.13 -6.86 5.47
CA GLN A 121 -11.16 -6.67 6.48
C GLN A 121 -12.44 -6.17 5.78
N PRO A 122 -13.47 -7.02 5.58
CA PRO A 122 -14.66 -6.63 4.83
C PRO A 122 -15.46 -5.53 5.54
N SER A 123 -15.99 -4.59 4.76
CA SER A 123 -16.94 -3.57 5.21
C SER A 123 -18.28 -3.80 4.51
N THR A 124 -19.23 -4.42 5.20
CA THR A 124 -20.57 -4.71 4.63
C THR A 124 -21.39 -3.46 4.41
N THR A 125 -21.22 -2.43 5.24
CA THR A 125 -21.92 -1.14 5.12
C THR A 125 -21.46 -0.32 3.93
N GLN A 126 -20.19 -0.47 3.52
CA GLN A 126 -19.65 0.13 2.30
C GLN A 126 -19.58 -0.86 1.14
N GLN A 127 -20.10 -2.07 1.31
CA GLN A 127 -20.15 -3.14 0.31
C GLN A 127 -18.76 -3.52 -0.26
N VAL A 128 -17.70 -3.37 0.55
CA VAL A 128 -16.35 -3.81 0.22
C VAL A 128 -16.13 -5.19 0.84
N THR A 129 -16.28 -6.23 0.04
CA THR A 129 -16.29 -7.63 0.50
C THR A 129 -15.22 -8.50 -0.17
N THR A 130 -14.67 -8.04 -1.29
CA THR A 130 -13.61 -8.71 -2.03
C THR A 130 -12.43 -7.77 -2.26
N LEU A 131 -11.25 -8.35 -2.53
CA LEU A 131 -10.07 -7.57 -2.92
C LEU A 131 -10.30 -6.87 -4.26
N ALA A 132 -11.15 -7.42 -5.14
CA ALA A 132 -11.52 -6.77 -6.38
C ALA A 132 -12.25 -5.45 -6.12
N ASP A 133 -13.14 -5.40 -5.11
CA ASP A 133 -13.82 -4.16 -4.70
C ASP A 133 -12.80 -3.10 -4.22
N VAL A 134 -11.74 -3.53 -3.51
CA VAL A 134 -10.66 -2.63 -3.10
C VAL A 134 -9.83 -2.16 -4.29
N VAL A 135 -9.53 -3.05 -5.24
CA VAL A 135 -8.80 -2.71 -6.48
C VAL A 135 -9.58 -1.68 -7.30
N GLU A 136 -10.90 -1.84 -7.42
CA GLU A 136 -11.78 -0.87 -8.07
C GLU A 136 -11.73 0.48 -7.33
N ALA A 137 -11.88 0.49 -6.00
CA ALA A 137 -11.80 1.70 -5.19
C ALA A 137 -10.44 2.43 -5.33
N LEU A 138 -9.34 1.69 -5.43
CA LEU A 138 -8.00 2.24 -5.68
C LEU A 138 -7.91 2.88 -7.07
N GLN A 139 -8.44 2.21 -8.10
CA GLN A 139 -8.42 2.69 -9.49
C GLN A 139 -9.31 3.93 -9.69
N ASP A 140 -10.44 3.99 -8.99
CA ASP A 140 -11.36 5.12 -8.98
C ASP A 140 -10.88 6.30 -8.12
N GLY A 141 -9.78 6.13 -7.39
CA GLY A 141 -9.23 7.15 -6.51
C GLY A 141 -10.09 7.42 -5.28
N VAL A 142 -10.90 6.46 -4.85
CA VAL A 142 -11.77 6.49 -3.66
C VAL A 142 -11.25 5.60 -2.54
N ALA A 143 -9.92 5.47 -2.46
CA ALA A 143 -9.22 4.88 -1.33
C ALA A 143 -8.10 5.81 -0.83
N TYR A 144 -7.81 5.76 0.47
CA TYR A 144 -6.74 6.54 1.08
C TYR A 144 -5.92 5.69 2.05
N VAL A 145 -4.68 6.09 2.25
CA VAL A 145 -3.79 5.55 3.29
C VAL A 145 -3.59 6.58 4.38
N ASN A 146 -3.45 6.13 5.62
CA ASN A 146 -3.02 6.98 6.73
C ASN A 146 -2.00 6.28 7.63
N VAL A 147 -1.31 7.09 8.42
CA VAL A 147 -0.44 6.66 9.51
C VAL A 147 -0.91 7.34 10.79
N HIS A 148 -1.10 6.55 11.84
CA HIS A 148 -1.60 7.02 13.13
C HIS A 148 -0.47 7.07 14.16
N THR A 149 -0.55 8.07 15.04
CA THR A 149 0.30 8.17 16.23
C THR A 149 -0.53 8.25 17.49
N ASP A 150 0.11 8.15 18.66
CA ASP A 150 -0.53 8.36 19.95
C ASP A 150 -1.05 9.80 20.14
N LEU A 151 -0.36 10.81 19.57
CA LEU A 151 -0.82 12.20 19.56
C LEU A 151 -1.96 12.46 18.57
N SER A 152 -2.05 11.69 17.49
CA SER A 152 -3.12 11.78 16.49
C SER A 152 -3.79 10.42 16.25
N PRO A 153 -4.65 9.95 17.18
CA PRO A 153 -5.27 8.62 17.07
C PRO A 153 -6.17 8.45 15.84
N GLY A 154 -6.75 9.54 15.32
CA GLY A 154 -7.55 9.53 14.08
C GLY A 154 -6.72 9.44 12.79
N GLY A 155 -5.41 9.65 12.89
CA GLY A 155 -4.46 9.75 11.77
C GLY A 155 -3.63 11.03 11.91
N GLU A 156 -2.31 10.94 11.76
CA GLU A 156 -1.41 12.10 11.73
C GLU A 156 -1.17 12.58 10.29
N ILE A 157 -1.10 11.66 9.33
CA ILE A 157 -0.89 11.95 7.91
C ILE A 157 -1.77 11.04 7.04
N ARG A 158 -2.41 11.62 6.01
CA ARG A 158 -3.26 10.92 5.03
C ARG A 158 -2.86 11.21 3.60
N GLY A 159 -3.03 10.24 2.71
CA GLY A 159 -2.90 10.42 1.26
C GLY A 159 -3.98 9.68 0.49
N GLN A 160 -4.69 10.37 -0.40
CA GLN A 160 -5.60 9.73 -1.36
C GLN A 160 -4.77 8.98 -2.41
N ILE A 161 -5.10 7.72 -2.65
CA ILE A 161 -4.39 6.84 -3.57
C ILE A 161 -4.95 7.02 -4.99
N GLY A 162 -4.09 7.16 -5.99
CA GLY A 162 -4.51 7.26 -7.40
C GLY A 162 -5.13 8.61 -7.80
N GLY A 163 -5.31 9.54 -6.85
CA GLY A 163 -5.82 10.87 -7.14
C GLY A 163 -4.82 11.68 -7.98
N ARG A 164 -5.25 12.14 -9.16
CA ARG A 164 -4.50 13.16 -9.93
C ARG A 164 -4.41 14.44 -9.07
N HIS A 165 -3.19 14.94 -8.88
CA HIS A 165 -2.89 16.16 -8.13
C HIS A 165 -3.30 17.40 -8.92
#